data_AF-A0A7Y0C2L3-F1
#
_entry.id   AF-A0A7Y0C2L3-F1
#
_cell.length_a   1.000
_cell.length_b   1.000
_cell.length_c   1.000
_cell.angle_alpha   90.00
_cell.angle_beta   90.00
_cell.angle_gamma   90.00
#
_symmetry.space_group_name_H-M   'P 1'
#
loop_
_entity.id
_entity.type
_entity.pdbx_description
1 polymer ?
#
loop_
_entity_poly.entity_id
_entity_poly.type
_entity_poly.pdbx_seq_one_letter_code
_entity_poly.pdbx_strand_id
1 'polypeptide(L)'
;MTIREQVEDASFLAQNGRHVGALTTLMLAVAASSRRTFPKGTKSREKPKEEMSDREAFTLFLGGRIRKILFGDFGAPDEGTSGISVGFRQAQHDVAVVLYKYYRCELVHDGELPEDVEFSAAKQPSAGLNISNRGLQVSISTGNKMVLDHGWIDLLREAVTNARCNGTEFGIQHFDLVLMPGIDEPTFLASLVEKYETSPGRVQILKHAVRKLSPESITSAAGDAIAKGFSALVHSQEINGGAITGLRSHGFTNDQGVLLQRGIELLREIASRYRLVAAS
;
A
#
# COMPACT_ATOMS: atom_id res chain seq x y z
N MET A 1 -23.97 -11.84 0.49
CA MET A 1 -23.08 -10.85 -0.12
C MET A 1 -21.77 -10.83 0.64
N THR A 2 -20.76 -11.49 0.09
CA THR A 2 -19.40 -11.53 0.64
C THR A 2 -18.58 -10.34 0.11
N ILE A 3 -17.35 -10.15 0.59
CA ILE A 3 -16.46 -9.07 0.12
C ILE A 3 -16.02 -9.35 -1.32
N ARG A 4 -15.76 -10.62 -1.67
CA ARG A 4 -15.47 -11.09 -3.02
C ARG A 4 -16.61 -10.76 -3.98
N GLU A 5 -17.85 -11.10 -3.63
CA GLU A 5 -19.03 -10.79 -4.46
C GLU A 5 -19.13 -9.27 -4.72
N GLN A 6 -18.89 -8.43 -3.71
CA GLN A 6 -18.87 -6.96 -3.88
C GLN A 6 -17.78 -6.51 -4.87
N VAL A 7 -16.59 -7.09 -4.79
CA VAL A 7 -15.47 -6.76 -5.70
C VAL A 7 -15.78 -7.20 -7.14
N GLU A 8 -16.39 -8.37 -7.31
CA GLU A 8 -16.81 -8.90 -8.61
C GLU A 8 -17.91 -8.02 -9.23
N ASP A 9 -18.93 -7.66 -8.45
CA ASP A 9 -20.01 -6.76 -8.87
C ASP A 9 -19.47 -5.38 -9.25
N ALA A 10 -18.57 -4.82 -8.46
CA ALA A 10 -17.93 -3.53 -8.77
C ALA A 10 -17.14 -3.60 -10.08
N SER A 11 -16.42 -4.70 -10.30
CA SER A 11 -15.65 -4.92 -11.53
C SER A 11 -16.59 -5.01 -12.74
N PHE A 12 -17.69 -5.74 -12.63
CA PHE A 12 -18.72 -5.82 -13.65
C PHE A 12 -19.33 -4.44 -13.96
N LEU A 13 -19.68 -3.67 -12.93
CA LEU A 13 -20.22 -2.30 -13.10
C LEU A 13 -19.23 -1.39 -13.82
N ALA A 14 -17.95 -1.42 -13.43
CA ALA A 14 -16.91 -0.60 -14.06
C ALA A 14 -16.71 -0.95 -15.53
N GLN A 15 -16.68 -2.24 -15.88
CA GLN A 15 -16.55 -2.73 -17.26
C GLN A 15 -17.73 -2.30 -18.15
N ASN A 16 -18.91 -2.08 -17.55
CA ASN A 16 -20.12 -1.61 -18.24
C ASN A 16 -20.32 -0.09 -18.13
N GLY A 17 -19.28 0.68 -17.77
CA GLY A 17 -19.32 2.15 -17.71
C GLY A 17 -20.09 2.73 -16.51
N ARG A 18 -20.51 1.90 -15.55
CA ARG A 18 -21.25 2.31 -14.35
C ARG A 18 -20.29 2.63 -13.19
N HIS A 19 -19.38 3.57 -13.41
CA HIS A 19 -18.26 3.86 -12.51
C HIS A 19 -18.66 4.33 -11.10
N VAL A 20 -19.68 5.17 -10.98
CA VAL A 20 -20.19 5.60 -9.65
C VAL A 20 -20.74 4.40 -8.88
N GLY A 21 -21.49 3.52 -9.55
CA GLY A 21 -21.98 2.28 -8.94
C GLY A 21 -20.83 1.37 -8.50
N ALA A 22 -19.82 1.19 -9.35
CA ALA A 22 -18.62 0.42 -9.01
C ALA A 22 -17.89 1.00 -7.78
N LEU A 23 -17.74 2.32 -7.72
CA LEU A 23 -17.14 3.01 -6.60
C LEU A 23 -17.93 2.76 -5.30
N THR A 24 -19.26 2.93 -5.34
CA THR A 24 -20.12 2.68 -4.19
C THR A 24 -19.99 1.25 -3.68
N THR A 25 -20.03 0.26 -4.58
CA THR A 25 -19.87 -1.16 -4.23
C THR A 25 -18.50 -1.43 -3.60
N LEU A 26 -17.42 -0.83 -4.12
CA LEU A 26 -16.09 -0.93 -3.51
C LEU A 26 -16.00 -0.25 -2.14
N MET A 27 -16.68 0.87 -1.91
CA MET A 27 -16.74 1.51 -0.59
C MET A 27 -17.37 0.58 0.46
N LEU A 28 -18.36 -0.23 0.07
CA LEU A 28 -18.95 -1.26 0.94
C LEU A 28 -17.93 -2.37 1.23
N ALA A 29 -17.22 -2.85 0.22
CA ALA A 29 -16.17 -3.85 0.37
C ALA A 29 -15.04 -3.37 1.30
N VAL A 30 -14.63 -2.11 1.18
CA VAL A 30 -13.66 -1.47 2.08
C VAL A 30 -14.19 -1.38 3.50
N ALA A 31 -15.45 -0.98 3.70
CA ALA A 31 -16.05 -0.90 5.03
C ALA A 31 -16.17 -2.29 5.71
N ALA A 32 -16.50 -3.33 4.95
CA ALA A 32 -16.51 -4.69 5.45
C ALA A 32 -15.09 -5.16 5.83
N SER A 33 -14.10 -4.85 4.98
CA SER A 33 -12.68 -5.18 5.22
C SER A 33 -12.13 -4.47 6.46
N SER A 34 -12.47 -3.19 6.64
CA SER A 34 -12.04 -2.43 7.81
C SER A 34 -12.60 -2.99 9.11
N ARG A 35 -13.83 -3.55 9.10
CA ARG A 35 -14.42 -4.23 10.27
C ARG A 35 -13.88 -5.63 10.52
N ARG A 36 -13.32 -6.29 9.51
CA ARG A 36 -12.52 -7.50 9.74
C ARG A 36 -11.18 -7.17 10.39
N THR A 37 -10.53 -6.10 9.96
CA THR A 37 -9.28 -5.61 10.57
C THR A 37 -9.51 -5.06 11.98
N PHE A 38 -10.62 -4.36 12.20
CA PHE A 38 -11.01 -3.74 13.47
C PHE A 38 -12.42 -4.19 13.89
N PRO A 39 -12.55 -5.38 14.51
CA PRO A 39 -13.82 -5.89 15.01
C PRO A 39 -14.49 -4.93 16.00
N LYS A 40 -15.81 -5.08 16.20
CA LYS A 40 -16.55 -4.31 17.22
C LYS A 40 -15.92 -4.50 18.60
N GLY A 41 -15.87 -3.44 19.40
CA GLY A 41 -15.17 -3.42 20.68
C GLY A 41 -13.67 -3.09 20.61
N THR A 42 -13.08 -3.01 19.41
CA THR A 42 -11.70 -2.48 19.25
C THR A 42 -11.62 -1.09 19.86
N LYS A 43 -10.61 -0.82 20.69
CA LYS A 43 -10.38 0.51 21.28
C LYS A 43 -9.98 1.52 20.22
N SER A 44 -10.56 2.72 20.30
CA SER A 44 -10.18 3.83 19.43
C SER A 44 -8.73 4.25 19.72
N ARG A 45 -7.97 4.56 18.68
CA ARG A 45 -6.64 5.16 18.75
C ARG A 45 -6.72 6.66 18.94
N GLU A 46 -7.71 7.30 18.31
CA GLU A 46 -7.99 8.72 18.49
C GLU A 46 -8.48 9.00 19.93
N LYS A 47 -9.27 8.09 20.49
CA LYS A 47 -9.89 8.22 21.83
C LYS A 47 -9.81 6.90 22.62
N PRO A 48 -8.67 6.59 23.28
CA PRO A 48 -8.41 5.28 23.92
C PRO A 48 -9.45 4.77 24.93
N LYS A 49 -10.30 5.65 25.46
CA LYS A 49 -11.38 5.28 26.38
C LYS A 49 -12.64 4.77 25.67
N GLU A 50 -12.81 5.10 24.40
CA GLU A 50 -13.99 4.80 23.57
C GLU A 50 -13.76 3.59 22.65
N GLU A 51 -14.84 3.07 22.08
CA GLU A 51 -14.76 2.10 20.98
C GLU A 51 -14.42 2.81 19.66
N MET A 52 -13.72 2.10 18.79
CA MET A 52 -13.32 2.58 17.47
C MET A 52 -14.55 2.85 16.60
N SER A 53 -14.67 4.11 16.20
CA SER A 53 -15.74 4.55 15.30
C SER A 53 -15.62 3.93 13.91
N ASP A 54 -16.72 3.97 13.14
CA ASP A 54 -16.71 3.49 11.75
C ASP A 54 -15.76 4.29 10.85
N ARG A 55 -15.76 5.61 11.05
CA ARG A 55 -14.82 6.53 10.41
C ARG A 55 -13.39 6.12 10.64
N GLU A 56 -13.01 5.95 11.90
CA GLU A 56 -11.65 5.63 12.28
C GLU A 56 -11.19 4.28 11.70
N ALA A 57 -12.01 3.23 11.85
CA ALA A 57 -11.70 1.92 11.30
C ALA A 57 -11.50 1.98 9.78
N PHE A 58 -12.41 2.65 9.07
CA PHE A 58 -12.35 2.82 7.61
C PHE A 58 -11.10 3.59 7.18
N THR A 59 -10.84 4.75 7.77
CA THR A 59 -9.74 5.63 7.33
C THR A 59 -8.38 5.02 7.66
N LEU A 60 -8.23 4.37 8.82
CA LEU A 60 -6.99 3.68 9.18
C LEU A 60 -6.72 2.50 8.24
N PHE A 61 -7.72 1.65 7.99
CA PHE A 61 -7.57 0.54 7.06
C PHE A 61 -7.20 1.04 5.67
N LEU A 62 -8.04 1.89 5.08
CA LEU A 62 -7.87 2.30 3.69
C LEU A 62 -6.60 3.13 3.49
N GLY A 63 -6.27 4.04 4.41
CA GLY A 63 -5.06 4.84 4.33
C GLY A 63 -3.80 3.99 4.34
N GLY A 64 -3.69 3.03 5.28
CA GLY A 64 -2.56 2.09 5.31
C GLY A 64 -2.41 1.31 4.01
N ARG A 65 -3.52 0.83 3.43
CA ARG A 65 -3.53 0.12 2.15
C ARG A 65 -3.08 1.00 0.98
N ILE A 66 -3.65 2.20 0.83
CA ILE A 66 -3.27 3.16 -0.22
C ILE A 66 -1.77 3.43 -0.15
N ARG A 67 -1.24 3.68 1.05
CA ARG A 67 0.17 3.99 1.24
C ARG A 67 1.07 2.86 0.73
N LYS A 68 0.76 1.61 1.08
CA LYS A 68 1.54 0.43 0.66
C LYS A 68 1.47 0.18 -0.84
N ILE A 69 0.28 0.32 -1.42
CA ILE A 69 0.04 0.08 -2.84
C ILE A 69 0.77 1.13 -3.69
N LEU A 70 0.69 2.41 -3.32
CA LEU A 70 1.23 3.49 -4.14
C LEU A 70 2.69 3.81 -3.86
N PHE A 71 3.16 3.70 -2.61
CA PHE A 71 4.51 4.11 -2.22
C PHE A 71 5.43 2.94 -1.82
N GLY A 72 4.90 1.71 -1.77
CA GLY A 72 5.64 0.51 -1.41
C GLY A 72 5.48 0.12 0.06
N ASP A 73 5.68 -1.17 0.34
CA ASP A 73 5.52 -1.77 1.67
C ASP A 73 6.88 -1.93 2.37
N PHE A 74 7.50 -0.81 2.72
CA PHE A 74 8.84 -0.75 3.35
C PHE A 74 8.77 -0.71 4.88
N GLY A 75 8.05 -1.67 5.48
CA GLY A 75 7.92 -1.79 6.93
C GLY A 75 6.89 -0.84 7.55
N ALA A 76 6.03 -0.21 6.74
CA ALA A 76 4.90 0.55 7.25
C ALA A 76 3.82 -0.41 7.82
N PRO A 77 3.09 -0.01 8.87
CA PRO A 77 1.92 -0.76 9.33
C PRO A 77 0.87 -0.91 8.21
N ASP A 78 0.03 -1.95 8.27
CA ASP A 78 -1.10 -2.16 7.33
C ASP A 78 -2.22 -1.12 7.46
N GLU A 79 -2.07 -0.20 8.41
CA GLU A 79 -3.07 0.77 8.86
C GLU A 79 -2.40 2.14 9.08
N GLY A 80 -3.16 3.22 8.94
CA GLY A 80 -2.69 4.58 9.17
C GLY A 80 -3.13 5.55 8.09
N THR A 81 -2.34 6.61 7.88
CA THR A 81 -2.61 7.62 6.85
C THR A 81 -2.22 7.12 5.46
N SER A 82 -2.89 7.66 4.44
CA SER A 82 -2.61 7.36 3.03
C SER A 82 -1.25 7.88 2.55
N GLY A 83 -0.71 8.88 3.24
CA GLY A 83 0.45 9.65 2.77
C GLY A 83 0.09 10.67 1.68
N ILE A 84 -1.19 10.81 1.34
CA ILE A 84 -1.71 11.75 0.34
C ILE A 84 -2.57 12.79 1.05
N SER A 85 -2.08 14.02 1.11
CA SER A 85 -2.83 15.19 1.58
C SER A 85 -3.37 15.98 0.39
N VAL A 86 -4.66 16.29 0.41
CA VAL A 86 -5.34 17.07 -0.62
C VAL A 86 -5.89 18.36 -0.02
N GLY A 87 -5.66 19.48 -0.72
CA GLY A 87 -6.24 20.76 -0.38
C GLY A 87 -7.67 20.84 -0.90
N PHE A 88 -8.64 20.92 -0.01
CA PHE A 88 -10.06 21.02 -0.36
C PHE A 88 -10.81 21.84 0.69
N ARG A 89 -11.71 22.74 0.25
CA ARG A 89 -12.48 23.65 1.13
C ARG A 89 -11.62 24.36 2.19
N GLN A 90 -10.51 24.97 1.75
CA GLN A 90 -9.56 25.72 2.59
C GLN A 90 -8.88 24.88 3.70
N ALA A 91 -8.98 23.55 3.65
CA ALA A 91 -8.34 22.66 4.60
C ALA A 91 -7.53 21.57 3.88
N GLN A 92 -6.57 21.00 4.60
CA GLN A 92 -5.81 19.83 4.16
C GLN A 92 -6.46 18.57 4.71
N HIS A 93 -6.71 17.60 3.84
CA HIS A 93 -7.34 16.34 4.21
C HIS A 93 -6.52 15.16 3.70
N ASP A 94 -6.40 14.12 4.54
CA ASP A 94 -5.93 12.82 4.06
C ASP A 94 -6.97 12.22 3.09
N VAL A 95 -6.52 11.64 1.98
CA VAL A 95 -7.46 11.14 0.95
C VAL A 95 -8.38 10.03 1.45
N ALA A 96 -7.98 9.24 2.45
CA ALA A 96 -8.87 8.23 3.04
C ALA A 96 -10.04 8.89 3.80
N VAL A 97 -9.82 10.05 4.42
CA VAL A 97 -10.88 10.84 5.07
C VAL A 97 -11.84 11.42 4.04
N VAL A 98 -11.30 11.89 2.91
CA VAL A 98 -12.08 12.37 1.77
C VAL A 98 -12.97 11.27 1.19
N LEU A 99 -12.39 10.09 0.94
CA LEU A 99 -13.11 8.92 0.44
C LEU A 99 -14.23 8.50 1.39
N TYR A 100 -13.94 8.45 2.70
CA TYR A 100 -14.96 8.14 3.71
C TYR A 100 -16.11 9.15 3.70
N LYS A 101 -15.80 10.45 3.74
CA LYS A 101 -16.82 11.49 3.91
C LYS A 101 -17.67 11.65 2.66
N TYR A 102 -17.05 11.86 1.51
CA TYR A 102 -17.74 12.31 0.31
C TYR A 102 -18.15 11.14 -0.59
N TYR A 103 -17.22 10.21 -0.85
CA TYR A 103 -17.46 9.11 -1.78
C TYR A 103 -18.12 7.89 -1.14
N ARG A 104 -18.22 7.86 0.19
CA ARG A 104 -19.00 6.86 0.93
C ARG A 104 -20.20 7.49 1.63
N CYS A 105 -20.01 8.32 2.65
CA CYS A 105 -21.16 8.78 3.46
C CYS A 105 -22.14 9.62 2.64
N GLU A 106 -21.69 10.69 2.00
CA GLU A 106 -22.59 11.58 1.25
C GLU A 106 -23.15 10.85 0.00
N LEU A 107 -22.31 10.18 -0.80
CA LEU A 107 -22.78 9.39 -1.94
C LEU A 107 -23.81 8.30 -1.58
N VAL A 108 -23.63 7.57 -0.47
CA VAL A 108 -24.52 6.47 -0.08
C VAL A 108 -25.79 6.98 0.59
N HIS A 109 -25.71 8.04 1.40
CA HIS A 109 -26.87 8.55 2.14
C HIS A 109 -27.74 9.49 1.30
N ASP A 110 -27.11 10.37 0.51
CA ASP A 110 -27.81 11.39 -0.27
C ASP A 110 -28.07 10.94 -1.72
N GLY A 111 -27.41 9.85 -2.14
CA GLY A 111 -27.56 9.27 -3.48
C GLY A 111 -26.79 10.02 -4.58
N GLU A 112 -26.04 11.06 -4.21
CA GLU A 112 -25.25 11.88 -5.12
C GLU A 112 -23.96 12.40 -4.46
N LEU A 113 -22.99 12.77 -5.29
CA LEU A 113 -21.80 13.49 -4.82
C LEU A 113 -22.13 14.98 -4.64
N PRO A 114 -21.51 15.67 -3.67
CA PRO A 114 -21.64 17.11 -3.54
C PRO A 114 -21.26 17.86 -4.81
N GLU A 115 -21.82 19.04 -5.02
CA GLU A 115 -21.59 19.84 -6.23
C GLU A 115 -20.11 20.13 -6.52
N ASP A 116 -19.27 20.20 -5.47
CA ASP A 116 -17.83 20.47 -5.53
C ASP A 116 -16.96 19.20 -5.51
N VAL A 117 -17.56 18.02 -5.68
CA VAL A 117 -16.89 16.71 -5.76
C VAL A 117 -17.31 15.99 -7.05
N GLU A 118 -16.35 15.42 -7.77
CA GLU A 118 -16.62 14.74 -9.04
C GLU A 118 -15.85 13.41 -9.14
N PHE A 119 -16.49 12.42 -9.76
CA PHE A 119 -15.86 11.17 -10.15
C PHE A 119 -15.96 11.00 -11.67
N SER A 120 -14.83 11.10 -12.37
CA SER A 120 -14.84 11.07 -13.84
C SER A 120 -13.58 10.43 -14.43
N ALA A 121 -13.53 10.25 -15.75
CA ALA A 121 -12.33 9.73 -16.40
C ALA A 121 -11.16 10.70 -16.18
N ALA A 122 -9.93 10.17 -16.16
CA ALA A 122 -8.74 10.99 -16.00
C ALA A 122 -8.69 12.09 -17.08
N LYS A 123 -8.79 13.35 -16.66
CA LYS A 123 -8.58 14.51 -17.53
C LYS A 123 -7.08 14.77 -17.62
N GLN A 124 -6.58 15.12 -18.81
CA GLN A 124 -5.19 15.58 -18.99
C GLN A 124 -4.85 16.72 -18.01
N PRO A 125 -3.58 16.90 -17.62
CA PRO A 125 -3.23 17.40 -16.29
C PRO A 125 -3.66 18.86 -16.09
N SER A 126 -4.82 19.04 -15.47
CA SER A 126 -5.06 20.19 -14.60
C SER A 126 -4.32 19.99 -13.28
N ALA A 127 -3.94 21.08 -12.62
CA ALA A 127 -3.26 21.05 -11.31
C ALA A 127 -3.77 19.94 -10.38
N GLY A 128 -2.88 19.05 -9.95
CA GLY A 128 -3.26 17.84 -9.23
C GLY A 128 -2.11 16.86 -9.02
N LEU A 129 -2.40 15.81 -8.26
CA LEU A 129 -1.51 14.69 -8.01
C LEU A 129 -1.81 13.57 -9.02
N ASN A 130 -0.80 13.09 -9.73
CA ASN A 130 -0.89 11.88 -10.56
C ASN A 130 0.16 10.89 -10.06
N ILE A 131 -0.28 9.71 -9.62
CA ILE A 131 0.59 8.65 -9.13
C ILE A 131 0.37 7.43 -9.99
N SER A 132 1.46 6.83 -10.46
CA SER A 132 1.46 5.52 -11.08
C SER A 132 2.37 4.57 -10.32
N ASN A 133 1.88 3.37 -10.02
CA ASN A 133 2.67 2.29 -9.43
C ASN A 133 2.07 0.93 -9.78
N ARG A 134 2.90 -0.04 -10.20
CA ARG A 134 2.50 -1.42 -10.53
C ARG A 134 1.33 -1.51 -11.52
N GLY A 135 1.30 -0.61 -12.50
CA GLY A 135 0.23 -0.54 -13.50
C GLY A 135 -1.07 0.11 -13.00
N LEU A 136 -1.16 0.49 -11.72
CA LEU A 136 -2.21 1.37 -11.22
C LEU A 136 -1.86 2.81 -11.55
N GLN A 137 -2.83 3.56 -12.04
CA GLN A 137 -2.71 5.00 -12.25
C GLN A 137 -3.91 5.67 -11.59
N VAL A 138 -3.63 6.61 -10.68
CA VAL A 138 -4.66 7.40 -10.02
C VAL A 138 -4.31 8.87 -10.10
N SER A 139 -5.34 9.71 -10.22
CA SER A 139 -5.21 11.15 -10.15
C SER A 139 -6.23 11.79 -9.23
N ILE A 140 -5.80 12.90 -8.66
CA ILE A 140 -6.61 13.82 -7.87
C ILE A 140 -6.37 15.22 -8.40
N SER A 141 -7.39 15.90 -8.90
CA SER A 141 -7.31 17.32 -9.23
C SER A 141 -8.05 18.14 -8.20
N THR A 142 -7.45 19.26 -7.79
CA THR A 142 -8.03 20.19 -6.82
C THR A 142 -8.10 21.58 -7.44
N GLY A 143 -9.30 22.16 -7.49
CA GLY A 143 -9.56 23.52 -7.96
C GLY A 143 -10.90 24.01 -7.41
N ASN A 144 -11.81 24.46 -8.28
CA ASN A 144 -13.20 24.73 -7.90
C ASN A 144 -13.94 23.46 -7.46
N LYS A 145 -13.52 22.30 -7.97
CA LYS A 145 -14.00 20.99 -7.56
C LYS A 145 -12.81 20.08 -7.22
N MET A 146 -13.06 19.09 -6.39
CA MET A 146 -12.16 17.97 -6.19
C MET A 146 -12.61 16.81 -7.07
N VAL A 147 -11.72 16.34 -7.94
CA VAL A 147 -12.02 15.25 -8.87
C VAL A 147 -11.12 14.07 -8.59
N LEU A 148 -11.71 12.89 -8.36
CA LEU A 148 -11.01 11.62 -8.39
C LEU A 148 -11.27 10.93 -9.73
N ASP A 149 -10.23 10.34 -10.31
CA ASP A 149 -10.40 9.60 -11.56
C ASP A 149 -10.90 8.17 -11.39
N HIS A 150 -11.32 7.54 -12.50
CA HIS A 150 -11.76 6.13 -12.46
C HIS A 150 -10.66 5.13 -12.05
N GLY A 151 -9.38 5.52 -12.08
CA GLY A 151 -8.28 4.67 -11.62
C GLY A 151 -8.36 4.30 -10.14
N TRP A 152 -9.08 5.10 -9.35
CA TRP A 152 -9.40 4.78 -7.97
C TRP A 152 -10.18 3.46 -7.81
N ILE A 153 -10.96 3.03 -8.82
CA ILE A 153 -11.65 1.72 -8.78
C ILE A 153 -10.62 0.59 -8.69
N ASP A 154 -9.60 0.58 -9.54
CA ASP A 154 -8.58 -0.47 -9.54
C ASP A 154 -7.74 -0.43 -8.26
N LEU A 155 -7.43 0.77 -7.75
CA LEU A 155 -6.73 0.93 -6.48
C LEU A 155 -7.54 0.39 -5.29
N LEU A 156 -8.85 0.67 -5.25
CA LEU A 156 -9.72 0.22 -4.16
C LEU A 156 -9.95 -1.30 -4.24
N ARG A 157 -10.06 -1.85 -5.45
CA ARG A 157 -10.05 -3.30 -5.66
C ARG A 157 -8.79 -3.91 -5.08
N GLU A 158 -7.62 -3.41 -5.47
CA GLU A 158 -6.32 -3.87 -4.96
C GLU A 158 -6.20 -3.75 -3.44
N ALA A 159 -6.72 -2.66 -2.87
CA ALA A 159 -6.74 -2.41 -1.43
C ALA A 159 -7.53 -3.48 -0.66
N VAL A 160 -8.62 -3.98 -1.25
CA VAL A 160 -9.50 -4.99 -0.66
C VAL A 160 -9.00 -6.42 -0.93
N THR A 161 -8.69 -6.75 -2.19
CA THR A 161 -8.34 -8.11 -2.60
C THR A 161 -7.06 -8.59 -1.93
N ASN A 162 -6.05 -7.73 -1.88
CA ASN A 162 -4.73 -8.07 -1.33
C ASN A 162 -4.59 -7.72 0.16
N ALA A 163 -5.68 -7.38 0.85
CA ALA A 163 -5.65 -7.16 2.29
C ALA A 163 -5.54 -8.48 3.05
N ARG A 164 -4.66 -8.52 4.06
CA ARG A 164 -4.43 -9.71 4.90
C ARG A 164 -5.72 -10.29 5.47
N CYS A 165 -6.61 -9.43 5.96
CA CYS A 165 -7.90 -9.82 6.54
C CYS A 165 -8.87 -10.47 5.53
N ASN A 166 -8.60 -10.39 4.23
CA ASN A 166 -9.40 -10.97 3.17
C ASN A 166 -8.68 -12.11 2.43
N GLY A 167 -7.42 -12.42 2.78
CA GLY A 167 -6.59 -13.38 2.04
C GLY A 167 -7.30 -14.71 1.79
N THR A 168 -7.86 -15.34 2.82
CA THR A 168 -8.63 -16.60 2.70
C THR A 168 -9.78 -16.48 1.71
N GLU A 169 -10.53 -15.38 1.76
CA GLU A 169 -11.66 -15.14 0.87
C GLU A 169 -11.22 -14.92 -0.57
N PHE A 170 -9.99 -14.50 -0.86
CA PHE A 170 -9.46 -14.35 -2.22
C PHE A 170 -8.49 -15.46 -2.62
N GLY A 171 -8.28 -16.48 -1.77
CA GLY A 171 -7.30 -17.54 -2.03
C GLY A 171 -5.85 -17.06 -2.02
N ILE A 172 -5.56 -15.97 -1.31
CA ILE A 172 -4.24 -15.35 -1.21
C ILE A 172 -3.63 -15.72 0.13
N GLN A 173 -2.49 -16.41 0.09
CA GLN A 173 -1.67 -16.65 1.28
C GLN A 173 -0.70 -15.49 1.48
N HIS A 174 -0.77 -14.87 2.66
CA HIS A 174 0.17 -13.83 3.06
C HIS A 174 1.32 -14.43 3.84
N PHE A 175 2.49 -13.78 3.79
CA PHE A 175 3.68 -14.20 4.50
C PHE A 175 4.30 -13.03 5.25
N ASP A 176 4.66 -13.28 6.49
CA ASP A 176 5.44 -12.37 7.33
C ASP A 176 6.91 -12.77 7.25
N LEU A 177 7.77 -11.76 7.15
CA LEU A 177 9.21 -11.94 7.25
C LEU A 177 9.60 -11.80 8.72
N VAL A 178 9.84 -12.93 9.39
CA VAL A 178 10.09 -13.00 10.83
C VAL A 178 11.55 -13.34 11.10
N LEU A 179 12.15 -12.69 12.09
CA LEU A 179 13.50 -13.03 12.53
C LEU A 179 13.58 -14.45 13.08
N MET A 180 14.73 -15.09 12.90
CA MET A 180 15.00 -16.36 13.55
C MET A 180 15.00 -16.22 15.08
N PRO A 181 14.61 -17.27 15.83
CA PRO A 181 14.55 -17.23 17.29
C PRO A 181 15.87 -16.79 17.93
N GLY A 182 15.79 -15.99 18.99
CA GLY A 182 16.95 -15.52 19.77
C GLY A 182 17.65 -14.29 19.21
N ILE A 183 17.13 -13.66 18.16
CA ILE A 183 17.68 -12.41 17.61
C ILE A 183 16.75 -11.25 17.97
N ASP A 184 17.31 -10.20 18.55
CA ASP A 184 16.62 -8.94 18.80
C ASP A 184 16.57 -8.08 17.52
N GLU A 185 15.37 -7.77 17.03
CA GLU A 185 15.18 -7.06 15.76
C GLU A 185 15.77 -5.64 15.77
N PRO A 186 15.48 -4.78 16.78
CA PRO A 186 16.05 -3.44 16.82
C PRO A 186 17.57 -3.46 16.83
N THR A 187 18.19 -4.33 17.63
CA THR A 187 19.65 -4.46 17.68
C THR A 187 20.23 -4.95 16.36
N PHE A 188 19.60 -5.93 15.71
CA PHE A 188 20.06 -6.42 14.41
C PHE A 188 19.94 -5.36 13.30
N LEU A 189 18.83 -4.64 13.24
CA LEU A 189 18.66 -3.58 12.25
C LEU A 189 19.63 -2.41 12.50
N ALA A 190 19.90 -2.06 13.75
CA ALA A 190 20.89 -1.05 14.11
C ALA A 190 22.30 -1.47 13.67
N SER A 191 22.69 -2.73 13.86
CA SER A 191 24.00 -3.21 13.44
C SER A 191 24.19 -3.20 11.91
N LEU A 192 23.14 -3.48 11.13
CA LEU A 192 23.16 -3.33 9.67
C LEU A 192 23.33 -1.87 9.26
N VAL A 193 22.63 -0.95 9.93
CA VAL A 193 22.71 0.48 9.66
C VAL A 193 24.13 1.00 9.91
N GLU A 194 24.74 0.60 11.01
CA GLU A 194 26.12 0.95 11.36
C GLU A 194 27.12 0.33 10.39
N LYS A 195 27.07 -1.01 10.20
CA LYS A 195 28.01 -1.75 9.33
C LYS A 195 28.02 -1.27 7.89
N TYR A 196 26.86 -0.94 7.34
CA TYR A 196 26.71 -0.48 5.97
C TYR A 196 26.63 1.04 5.85
N GLU A 197 26.89 1.79 6.92
CA GLU A 197 26.87 3.27 6.96
C GLU A 197 25.64 3.85 6.25
N THR A 198 24.46 3.31 6.56
CA THR A 198 23.25 3.55 5.80
C THR A 198 22.12 4.11 6.66
N SER A 199 20.89 4.11 6.17
CA SER A 199 19.71 4.51 6.95
C SER A 199 18.77 3.33 7.19
N PRO A 200 17.97 3.36 8.28
CA PRO A 200 16.95 2.35 8.53
C PRO A 200 16.01 2.16 7.33
N GLY A 201 15.63 3.25 6.65
CA GLY A 201 14.77 3.19 5.46
C GLY A 201 15.35 2.39 4.30
N ARG A 202 16.66 2.50 4.05
CA ARG A 202 17.34 1.70 2.99
C ARG A 202 17.40 0.22 3.35
N VAL A 203 17.64 -0.09 4.62
CA VAL A 203 17.56 -1.47 5.13
C VAL A 203 16.14 -2.01 4.96
N GLN A 204 15.09 -1.22 5.24
CA GLN A 204 13.70 -1.66 5.03
C GLN A 204 13.35 -1.90 3.55
N ILE A 205 13.90 -1.10 2.61
CA ILE A 205 13.75 -1.36 1.17
C ILE A 205 14.34 -2.72 0.79
N LEU A 206 15.56 -3.01 1.25
CA LEU A 206 16.21 -4.30 0.95
C LEU A 206 15.54 -5.46 1.70
N LYS A 207 15.05 -5.25 2.93
CA LYS A 207 14.23 -6.23 3.67
C LYS A 207 12.94 -6.55 2.92
N HIS A 208 12.29 -5.56 2.30
CA HIS A 208 11.14 -5.80 1.42
C HIS A 208 11.52 -6.68 0.22
N ALA A 209 12.67 -6.43 -0.42
CA ALA A 209 13.16 -7.27 -1.50
C ALA A 209 13.46 -8.71 -1.03
N VAL A 210 14.04 -8.90 0.17
CA VAL A 210 14.20 -10.24 0.77
C VAL A 210 12.86 -10.95 0.92
N ARG A 211 11.83 -10.27 1.41
CA ARG A 211 10.48 -10.86 1.52
C ARG A 211 9.93 -11.31 0.17
N LYS A 212 10.16 -10.54 -0.90
CA LYS A 212 9.64 -10.83 -2.24
C LYS A 212 10.42 -11.93 -2.97
N LEU A 213 11.73 -12.02 -2.75
CA LEU A 213 12.59 -13.03 -3.36
C LEU A 213 12.70 -14.32 -2.53
N SER A 214 12.25 -14.31 -1.28
CA SER A 214 12.49 -15.31 -0.22
C SER A 214 13.92 -15.34 0.34
N PRO A 215 14.10 -15.49 1.67
CA PRO A 215 15.40 -15.69 2.29
C PRO A 215 16.19 -16.88 1.71
N GLU A 216 15.50 -17.98 1.46
CA GLU A 216 16.09 -19.23 0.96
C GLU A 216 16.71 -19.02 -0.42
N SER A 217 15.97 -18.38 -1.34
CA SER A 217 16.48 -18.11 -2.69
C SER A 217 17.67 -17.15 -2.70
N ILE A 218 17.74 -16.20 -1.76
CA ILE A 218 18.88 -15.26 -1.68
C ILE A 218 20.12 -15.92 -1.09
N THR A 219 19.96 -16.70 -0.03
CA THR A 219 21.09 -17.32 0.68
C THR A 219 21.78 -18.39 -0.14
N SER A 220 21.05 -19.14 -0.99
CA SER A 220 21.62 -20.19 -1.83
C SER A 220 22.06 -19.73 -3.23
N ALA A 221 21.64 -18.55 -3.70
CA ALA A 221 21.88 -18.11 -5.07
C ALA A 221 23.23 -17.40 -5.27
N ALA A 222 23.77 -17.51 -6.49
CA ALA A 222 24.89 -16.70 -6.96
C ALA A 222 24.50 -15.21 -7.05
N GLY A 223 25.49 -14.31 -6.97
CA GLY A 223 25.27 -12.85 -6.99
C GLY A 223 24.46 -12.37 -8.19
N ASP A 224 24.76 -12.88 -9.39
CA ASP A 224 24.06 -12.51 -10.62
C ASP A 224 22.59 -12.92 -10.62
N ALA A 225 22.26 -14.05 -10.00
CA ALA A 225 20.87 -14.50 -9.87
C ALA A 225 20.09 -13.62 -8.89
N ILE A 226 20.71 -13.19 -7.78
CA ILE A 226 20.14 -12.22 -6.84
C ILE A 226 19.90 -10.89 -7.54
N ALA A 227 20.90 -10.40 -8.28
CA ALA A 227 20.81 -9.16 -9.06
C ALA A 227 19.67 -9.21 -10.08
N LYS A 228 19.55 -10.31 -10.83
CA LYS A 228 18.45 -10.52 -11.79
C LYS A 228 17.08 -10.54 -11.11
N GLY A 229 16.96 -11.24 -9.96
CA GLY A 229 15.73 -11.26 -9.17
C GLY A 229 15.32 -9.85 -8.71
N PHE A 230 16.27 -9.08 -8.20
CA PHE A 230 16.01 -7.69 -7.80
C PHE A 230 15.65 -6.79 -8.98
N SER A 231 16.34 -6.93 -10.12
CA SER A 231 15.98 -6.18 -11.34
C SER A 231 14.56 -6.50 -11.81
N ALA A 232 14.06 -7.73 -11.62
CA ALA A 232 12.66 -8.05 -11.88
C ALA A 232 11.70 -7.32 -10.94
N LEU A 233 12.07 -7.11 -9.66
CA LEU A 233 11.29 -6.28 -8.73
C LEU A 233 11.28 -4.79 -9.13
N VAL A 234 12.39 -4.30 -9.67
CA VAL A 234 12.46 -2.93 -10.23
C VAL A 234 11.57 -2.80 -11.47
N HIS A 235 11.65 -3.77 -12.39
CA HIS A 235 10.89 -3.74 -13.65
C HIS A 235 9.37 -3.84 -13.42
N SER A 236 8.96 -4.61 -12.41
CA SER A 236 7.57 -4.73 -11.97
C SER A 236 7.09 -3.58 -11.07
N GLN A 237 7.95 -2.59 -10.78
CA GLN A 237 7.68 -1.48 -9.85
C GLN A 237 7.35 -1.93 -8.41
N GLU A 238 7.77 -3.13 -8.02
CA GLU A 238 7.76 -3.53 -6.61
C GLU A 238 8.74 -2.68 -5.79
N ILE A 239 9.91 -2.38 -6.39
CA ILE A 239 10.87 -1.38 -5.93
C ILE A 239 10.79 -0.15 -6.85
N ASN A 240 10.22 0.94 -6.36
CA ASN A 240 9.97 2.15 -7.16
C ASN A 240 11.23 3.04 -7.34
N GLY A 241 11.15 4.01 -8.25
CA GLY A 241 12.27 4.91 -8.57
C GLY A 241 12.80 5.73 -7.38
N GLY A 242 11.94 6.07 -6.44
CA GLY A 242 12.34 6.74 -5.19
C GLY A 242 13.22 5.83 -4.33
N ALA A 243 12.83 4.57 -4.17
CA ALA A 243 13.62 3.56 -3.47
C ALA A 243 14.98 3.33 -4.16
N ILE A 244 15.02 3.24 -5.49
CA ILE A 244 16.27 3.10 -6.27
C ILE A 244 17.18 4.31 -6.05
N THR A 245 16.63 5.53 -6.09
CA THR A 245 17.40 6.75 -5.83
C THR A 245 18.05 6.71 -4.45
N GLY A 246 17.29 6.25 -3.44
CA GLY A 246 17.77 6.02 -2.09
C GLY A 246 18.92 4.99 -2.04
N LEU A 247 18.74 3.83 -2.66
CA LEU A 247 19.75 2.76 -2.67
C LEU A 247 21.02 3.14 -3.44
N ARG A 248 20.88 3.78 -4.59
CA ARG A 248 21.99 4.26 -5.42
C ARG A 248 22.91 5.21 -4.65
N SER A 249 22.35 6.12 -3.87
CA SER A 249 23.14 7.11 -3.11
C SER A 249 24.16 6.50 -2.14
N HIS A 250 24.04 5.20 -1.82
CA HIS A 250 24.95 4.46 -0.93
C HIS A 250 25.61 3.26 -1.64
N GLY A 251 25.59 3.24 -2.98
CA GLY A 251 26.27 2.21 -3.77
C GLY A 251 25.66 0.81 -3.65
N PHE A 252 24.39 0.69 -3.28
CA PHE A 252 23.70 -0.62 -3.30
C PHE A 252 23.18 -0.99 -4.68
N THR A 253 22.84 0.01 -5.50
CA THR A 253 22.42 -0.17 -6.90
C THR A 253 23.10 0.84 -7.81
N ASN A 254 23.13 0.58 -9.12
CA ASN A 254 23.49 1.57 -10.12
C ASN A 254 22.29 2.45 -10.54
N ASP A 255 22.49 3.33 -11.52
CA ASP A 255 21.45 4.22 -12.07
C ASP A 255 20.26 3.48 -12.71
N GLN A 256 20.48 2.25 -13.14
CA GLN A 256 19.45 1.40 -13.74
C GLN A 256 18.73 0.51 -12.71
N GLY A 257 19.06 0.65 -11.42
CA GLY A 257 18.48 -0.17 -10.35
C GLY A 257 19.02 -1.61 -10.30
N VAL A 258 20.14 -1.90 -10.98
CA VAL A 258 20.82 -3.18 -10.85
C VAL A 258 21.61 -3.20 -9.55
N LEU A 259 21.49 -4.28 -8.76
CA LEU A 259 22.24 -4.44 -7.51
C LEU A 259 23.75 -4.49 -7.77
N LEU A 260 24.49 -3.78 -6.92
CA LEU A 260 25.94 -3.86 -6.83
C LEU A 260 26.33 -4.84 -5.71
N GLN A 261 27.61 -5.22 -5.66
CA GLN A 261 28.15 -6.20 -4.70
C GLN A 261 27.78 -5.85 -3.24
N ARG A 262 27.91 -4.57 -2.85
CA ARG A 262 27.52 -4.09 -1.51
C ARG A 262 26.03 -4.33 -1.19
N GLY A 263 25.16 -4.16 -2.19
CA GLY A 263 23.72 -4.43 -2.06
C GLY A 263 23.40 -5.91 -1.94
N ILE A 264 24.11 -6.75 -2.70
CA ILE A 264 23.99 -8.22 -2.62
C ILE A 264 24.40 -8.73 -1.24
N GLU A 265 25.50 -8.21 -0.68
CA GLU A 265 25.97 -8.56 0.66
C GLU A 265 24.95 -8.21 1.73
N LEU A 266 24.40 -6.99 1.70
CA LEU A 266 23.37 -6.57 2.65
C LEU A 266 22.09 -7.42 2.52
N LEU A 267 21.65 -7.74 1.30
CA LEU A 267 20.52 -8.63 1.09
C LEU A 267 20.76 -10.03 1.66
N ARG A 268 21.95 -10.59 1.49
CA ARG A 268 22.31 -11.90 2.06
C ARG A 268 22.34 -11.86 3.57
N GLU A 269 22.86 -10.80 4.17
CA GLU A 269 22.92 -10.67 5.62
C GLU A 269 21.52 -10.56 6.22
N ILE A 270 20.63 -9.77 5.61
CA ILE A 270 19.21 -9.75 5.98
C ILE A 270 18.62 -11.16 5.79
N ALA A 271 18.72 -11.76 4.61
CA ALA A 271 18.15 -13.08 4.33
C ALA A 271 18.64 -14.17 5.31
N SER A 272 19.90 -14.14 5.74
CA SER A 272 20.47 -15.12 6.66
C SER A 272 19.84 -15.11 8.06
N ARG A 273 19.12 -14.03 8.43
CA ARG A 273 18.55 -13.83 9.78
C ARG A 273 17.03 -13.88 9.81
N TYR A 274 16.37 -14.02 8.67
CA TYR A 274 14.93 -14.04 8.56
C TYR A 274 14.43 -15.32 7.89
N ARG A 275 13.17 -15.64 8.14
CA ARG A 275 12.40 -16.68 7.45
C ARG A 275 11.02 -16.17 7.09
N LEU A 276 10.42 -16.75 6.06
CA LEU A 276 9.01 -16.50 5.75
C LEU A 276 8.13 -17.43 6.59
N VAL A 277 7.11 -16.86 7.22
CA VAL A 277 6.09 -17.59 7.96
C VAL A 277 4.73 -17.20 7.40
N ALA A 278 3.83 -18.17 7.21
CA ALA A 278 2.47 -17.87 6.80
C ALA A 278 1.82 -16.93 7.83
N ALA A 279 1.30 -15.81 7.34
CA ALA A 279 0.58 -14.86 8.16
C ALA A 279 -0.71 -15.51 8.67
N SER A 280 -0.93 -15.46 9.99
CA SER A 280 -2.19 -15.79 10.64
C SER A 280 -3.29 -14.77 10.33
#